data_AF-A0A7V6M4D8-F1
#
_entry.id   AF-A0A7V6M4D8-F1
#
_cell.length_a   1.000
_cell.length_b   1.000
_cell.length_c   1.000
_cell.angle_alpha   90.00
_cell.angle_beta   90.00
_cell.angle_gamma   90.00
#
_symmetry.space_group_name_H-M   'P 1'
#
loop_
_entity.id
_entity.type
_entity.pdbx_description
1 polymer ?
#
loop_
_entity_poly.entity_id
_entity_poly.type
_entity_poly.pdbx_seq_one_letter_code
_entity_poly.pdbx_strand_id
1 'polypeptide(L)'
;MRAFIEKYNLIKIVSKEKINKVSMLGYKGILTRLDSRVSYFKLNKELDLQKDYLIFINDYAIPVEIGLITQTEEFEQSNRYDGPLGSIYHKDYTDFYVWSPVSKEINLVLDGKTYKMNNDKQIWHSRVKGDHHFKSYHYEVRNLTYFEKVLDPYAKAGTNDSSFVINLRKLSKVTPSPINTSDKTKSIIYEGHIRDMTINLDVENKGLFVGLTEHSNTLEGSVIEYIKKIGI
;
A
#
# COMPACT_ATOMS: atom_id res chain seq x y z
N MET A 1 -23.76 11.47 13.32
CA MET A 1 -22.93 11.05 14.48
C MET A 1 -21.96 10.00 14.01
N ARG A 2 -20.71 9.98 14.50
CA ARG A 2 -19.68 8.99 14.12
C ARG A 2 -18.90 8.54 15.34
N ALA A 3 -18.37 7.34 15.30
CA ALA A 3 -17.57 6.74 16.35
C ALA A 3 -16.27 6.17 15.79
N PHE A 4 -15.14 6.45 16.44
CA PHE A 4 -13.81 6.12 15.95
C PHE A 4 -12.97 5.45 17.04
N ILE A 5 -12.24 4.39 16.69
CA ILE A 5 -11.25 3.78 17.57
C ILE A 5 -10.01 4.68 17.63
N GLU A 6 -9.77 5.32 18.77
CA GLU A 6 -8.57 6.16 19.00
C GLU A 6 -7.44 5.38 19.69
N LYS A 7 -7.80 4.41 20.54
CA LYS A 7 -6.90 3.44 21.19
C LYS A 7 -7.63 2.11 21.31
N TYR A 8 -6.90 1.02 21.62
CA TYR A 8 -7.51 -0.32 21.72
C TYR A 8 -8.70 -0.39 22.67
N ASN A 9 -8.77 0.44 23.71
CA ASN A 9 -9.90 0.50 24.63
C ASN A 9 -10.63 1.87 24.65
N LEU A 10 -10.45 2.71 23.62
CA LEU A 10 -10.99 4.07 23.62
C LEU A 10 -11.69 4.41 22.29
N ILE A 11 -12.97 4.73 22.37
CA ILE A 11 -13.76 5.20 21.23
C ILE A 11 -14.01 6.70 21.37
N LYS A 12 -13.69 7.49 20.35
CA LYS A 12 -14.12 8.89 20.20
C LYS A 12 -15.47 8.93 19.51
N ILE A 13 -16.42 9.61 20.13
CA ILE A 13 -17.75 9.86 19.59
C ILE A 13 -17.84 11.33 19.20
N VAL A 14 -18.20 11.59 17.95
CA VAL A 14 -18.44 12.94 17.43
C VAL A 14 -19.92 13.07 17.09
N SER A 15 -20.62 13.95 17.81
CA SER A 15 -22.05 14.20 17.64
C SER A 15 -22.37 15.69 17.72
N LYS A 16 -23.36 16.14 16.94
CA LYS A 16 -23.98 17.47 17.13
C LYS A 16 -25.09 17.43 18.18
N GLU A 17 -25.58 16.23 18.49
CA GLU A 17 -26.67 15.99 19.43
C GLU A 17 -26.13 15.67 20.82
N LYS A 18 -26.95 15.94 21.84
CA LYS A 18 -26.62 15.57 23.22
C LYS A 18 -26.60 14.05 23.36
N ILE A 19 -25.50 13.54 23.89
CA ILE A 19 -25.33 12.12 24.21
C ILE A 19 -25.84 11.90 25.63
N ASN A 20 -26.93 11.15 25.78
CA ASN A 20 -27.54 10.82 27.07
C ASN A 20 -27.14 9.40 27.52
N LYS A 21 -26.99 8.48 26.57
CA LYS A 21 -26.65 7.07 26.83
C LYS A 21 -25.70 6.56 25.76
N VAL A 22 -24.72 5.74 26.18
CA VAL A 22 -23.84 5.00 25.27
C VAL A 22 -23.70 3.57 25.78
N SER A 23 -23.80 2.59 24.89
CA SER A 23 -23.59 1.18 25.20
C SER A 23 -23.03 0.41 24.01
N MET A 24 -22.36 -0.69 24.27
CA MET A 24 -21.74 -1.54 23.26
C MET A 24 -21.82 -3.00 23.69
N LEU A 25 -22.27 -3.87 22.79
CA LEU A 25 -22.55 -5.26 23.11
C LEU A 25 -21.27 -5.99 23.55
N GLY A 26 -21.29 -6.60 24.74
CA GLY A 26 -20.15 -7.37 25.26
C GLY A 26 -19.02 -6.52 25.89
N TYR A 27 -19.22 -5.21 26.05
CA TYR A 27 -18.28 -4.29 26.68
C TYR A 27 -18.96 -3.47 27.78
N LYS A 28 -18.21 -3.17 28.83
CA LYS A 28 -18.57 -2.13 29.81
C LYS A 28 -17.74 -0.89 29.47
N GLY A 29 -18.32 0.30 29.55
CA GLY A 29 -17.59 1.51 29.27
C GLY A 29 -18.04 2.71 30.08
N ILE A 30 -17.16 3.69 30.18
CA ILE A 30 -17.37 4.96 30.88
C ILE A 30 -17.37 6.07 29.83
N LEU A 31 -18.44 6.86 29.80
CA LEU A 31 -18.56 8.03 28.95
C LEU A 31 -17.96 9.25 29.64
N THR A 32 -17.05 9.94 28.97
CA THR A 32 -16.48 11.21 29.40
C THR A 32 -16.70 12.25 28.31
N ARG A 33 -17.40 13.34 28.64
CA ARG A 33 -17.61 14.44 27.71
C ARG A 33 -16.38 15.35 27.70
N LEU A 34 -15.82 15.60 26.52
CA LEU A 34 -14.70 16.52 26.35
C LEU A 34 -15.21 17.93 26.08
N ASP A 35 -16.14 18.06 25.14
CA ASP A 35 -16.73 19.35 24.77
C ASP A 35 -18.18 19.21 24.27
N SER A 36 -18.69 20.25 23.61
CA SER A 36 -20.06 20.26 23.08
C SER A 36 -20.34 19.16 22.06
N ARG A 37 -19.33 18.72 21.30
CA ARG A 37 -19.42 17.79 20.15
C ARG A 37 -18.67 16.48 20.35
N VAL A 38 -17.64 16.45 21.19
CA VAL A 38 -16.73 15.31 21.36
C VAL A 38 -16.93 14.67 22.73
N SER A 39 -17.05 13.35 22.72
CA SER A 39 -17.05 12.51 23.92
C SER A 39 -16.16 11.29 23.72
N TYR A 40 -15.58 10.79 24.80
CA TYR A 40 -14.83 9.54 24.83
C TYR A 40 -15.62 8.47 25.55
N PHE A 41 -15.62 7.26 24.99
CA PHE A 41 -16.17 6.07 25.61
C PHE A 41 -15.03 5.09 25.86
N LYS A 42 -14.56 5.05 27.12
CA LYS A 42 -13.45 4.17 27.54
C LYS A 42 -14.00 2.81 27.92
N LEU A 43 -13.55 1.77 27.25
CA LEU A 43 -13.98 0.39 27.42
C LEU A 43 -13.15 -0.33 28.49
N ASN A 44 -13.74 -1.37 29.07
CA ASN A 44 -13.11 -2.20 30.10
C ASN A 44 -12.11 -3.23 29.56
N LYS A 45 -12.06 -3.43 28.25
CA LYS A 45 -11.15 -4.35 27.54
C LYS A 45 -10.88 -3.84 26.13
N GLU A 46 -9.87 -4.40 25.50
CA GLU A 46 -9.42 -4.02 24.16
C GLU A 46 -10.38 -4.49 23.05
N LEU A 47 -10.37 -3.73 21.98
CA LEU A 47 -11.04 -3.99 20.70
C LEU A 47 -10.05 -4.71 19.79
N ASP A 48 -10.51 -5.79 19.19
CA ASP A 48 -9.85 -6.41 18.04
C ASP A 48 -10.19 -5.59 16.79
N LEU A 49 -9.19 -4.98 16.15
CA LEU A 49 -9.36 -4.04 15.03
C LEU A 49 -9.88 -4.71 13.75
N GLN A 50 -9.84 -6.04 13.69
CA GLN A 50 -10.29 -6.84 12.54
C GLN A 50 -11.75 -7.29 12.67
N LYS A 51 -12.45 -6.84 13.72
CA LYS A 51 -13.86 -7.13 13.95
C LYS A 51 -14.74 -5.91 13.70
N ASP A 52 -15.97 -6.19 13.28
CA ASP A 52 -17.02 -5.19 13.19
C ASP A 52 -17.68 -4.98 14.55
N TYR A 53 -17.89 -3.70 14.91
CA TYR A 53 -18.57 -3.31 16.13
C TYR A 53 -19.68 -2.31 15.83
N LEU A 54 -20.79 -2.45 16.58
CA LEU A 54 -21.83 -1.45 16.67
C LEU A 54 -21.80 -0.81 18.05
N ILE A 55 -21.82 0.52 18.07
CA ILE A 55 -22.02 1.30 19.29
C ILE A 55 -23.42 1.91 19.26
N PHE A 56 -24.13 1.78 20.37
CA PHE A 56 -25.47 2.32 20.57
C PHE A 56 -25.35 3.63 21.32
N ILE A 57 -25.74 4.73 20.67
CA ILE A 57 -25.69 6.06 21.26
C ILE A 57 -27.10 6.63 21.20
N ASN A 58 -27.66 6.92 22.37
CA ASN A 58 -29.11 7.12 22.56
C ASN A 58 -29.86 5.91 21.97
N ASP A 59 -30.67 6.14 20.92
CA ASP A 59 -31.49 5.12 20.25
C ASP A 59 -30.92 4.67 18.90
N TYR A 60 -29.72 5.15 18.52
CA TYR A 60 -29.09 4.83 17.24
C TYR A 60 -27.95 3.84 17.40
N ALA A 61 -27.95 2.80 16.56
CA ALA A 61 -26.80 1.94 16.36
C ALA A 61 -25.95 2.48 15.19
N ILE A 62 -24.67 2.73 15.43
CA ILE A 62 -23.73 3.15 14.39
C ILE A 62 -22.50 2.23 14.37
N PRO A 63 -21.89 1.99 13.20
CA PRO A 63 -20.63 1.27 13.11
C PRO A 63 -19.50 2.07 13.77
N VAL A 64 -18.59 1.34 14.43
CA VAL A 64 -17.35 1.91 14.93
C VAL A 64 -16.31 1.85 13.82
N GLU A 65 -15.75 3.00 13.47
CA GLU A 65 -14.75 3.16 12.41
C GLU A 65 -13.34 3.19 12.99
N ILE A 66 -12.33 2.91 12.16
CA ILE A 66 -10.92 3.10 12.56
C ILE A 66 -10.64 4.61 12.66
N GLY A 67 -10.10 5.03 13.81
CA GLY A 67 -9.67 6.41 14.07
C GLY A 67 -8.15 6.55 14.03
N LEU A 68 -7.60 7.38 14.93
CA LEU A 68 -6.17 7.66 14.97
C LEU A 68 -5.34 6.56 15.65
N ILE A 69 -5.95 5.43 16.04
CA ILE A 69 -5.21 4.30 16.62
C ILE A 69 -4.01 3.88 15.75
N THR A 70 -4.16 3.93 14.42
CA THR A 70 -3.10 3.54 13.47
C THR A 70 -1.89 4.48 13.47
N GLN A 71 -1.97 5.62 14.17
CA GLN A 71 -0.89 6.60 14.31
C GLN A 71 -0.24 6.56 15.70
N THR A 72 -0.62 5.60 16.55
CA THR A 72 -0.08 5.47 17.90
C THR A 72 1.15 4.55 17.93
N GLU A 73 2.08 4.83 18.85
CA GLU A 73 3.26 3.96 19.07
C GLU A 73 2.85 2.53 19.48
N GLU A 74 1.79 2.39 20.27
CA GLU A 74 1.25 1.10 20.71
C GLU A 74 0.80 0.25 19.52
N PHE A 75 0.16 0.88 18.53
CA PHE A 75 -0.26 0.21 17.30
C PHE A 75 0.93 -0.23 16.47
N GLU A 76 1.94 0.64 16.29
CA GLU A 76 3.16 0.30 15.57
C GLU A 76 3.88 -0.88 16.23
N GLN A 77 4.09 -0.83 17.55
CA GLN A 77 4.76 -1.91 18.28
C GLN A 77 4.02 -3.26 18.18
N SER A 78 2.68 -3.23 18.17
CA SER A 78 1.87 -4.45 18.18
C SER A 78 1.65 -5.05 16.79
N ASN A 79 1.67 -4.22 15.73
CA ASN A 79 1.30 -4.63 14.37
C ASN A 79 2.43 -4.54 13.36
N ARG A 80 3.61 -4.04 13.75
CA ARG A 80 4.77 -4.00 12.86
C ARG A 80 5.08 -5.38 12.31
N TYR A 81 5.36 -5.42 11.02
CA TYR A 81 5.70 -6.63 10.30
C TYR A 81 6.92 -6.36 9.41
N ASP A 82 8.02 -7.05 9.69
CA ASP A 82 9.29 -6.93 8.98
C ASP A 82 9.51 -8.07 7.96
N GLY A 83 8.48 -8.87 7.69
CA GLY A 83 8.53 -10.00 6.77
C GLY A 83 8.27 -9.63 5.29
N PRO A 84 8.08 -10.64 4.42
CA PRO A 84 7.81 -10.43 3.00
C PRO A 84 6.50 -9.67 2.73
N LEU A 85 6.54 -8.76 1.75
CA LEU A 85 5.38 -7.99 1.26
C LEU A 85 5.26 -8.05 -0.27
N GLY A 86 4.04 -7.92 -0.76
CA GLY A 86 3.71 -7.95 -2.19
C GLY A 86 3.59 -9.37 -2.77
N SER A 87 3.73 -9.49 -4.08
CA SER A 87 3.75 -10.78 -4.79
C SER A 87 5.17 -11.36 -4.90
N ILE A 88 5.36 -12.57 -4.38
CA ILE A 88 6.61 -13.33 -4.43
C ILE A 88 6.43 -14.51 -5.37
N TYR A 89 7.00 -14.36 -6.56
CA TYR A 89 6.90 -15.34 -7.63
C TYR A 89 7.80 -16.56 -7.40
N HIS A 90 7.23 -17.75 -7.56
CA HIS A 90 7.93 -19.00 -7.83
C HIS A 90 7.34 -19.65 -9.09
N LYS A 91 8.06 -20.61 -9.67
CA LYS A 91 7.61 -21.29 -10.89
C LYS A 91 6.30 -22.06 -10.68
N ASP A 92 6.14 -22.67 -9.50
CA ASP A 92 5.02 -23.58 -9.21
C ASP A 92 3.96 -22.94 -8.31
N TYR A 93 4.18 -21.72 -7.81
CA TYR A 93 3.24 -20.95 -7.01
C TYR A 93 3.64 -19.48 -6.91
N THR A 94 2.73 -18.62 -6.47
CA THR A 94 3.04 -17.26 -6.02
C THR A 94 2.47 -17.05 -4.61
N ASP A 95 3.28 -16.49 -3.72
CA ASP A 95 2.82 -16.02 -2.41
C ASP A 95 2.45 -14.53 -2.49
N PHE A 96 1.35 -14.15 -1.85
CA PHE A 96 0.86 -12.79 -1.78
C PHE A 96 0.77 -12.36 -0.32
N TYR A 97 1.40 -11.25 0.02
CA TYR A 97 1.46 -10.71 1.37
C TYR A 97 0.96 -9.25 1.40
N VAL A 98 -0.02 -8.97 2.26
CA VAL A 98 -0.60 -7.63 2.43
C VAL A 98 -0.64 -7.24 3.90
N TRP A 99 0.02 -6.14 4.24
CA TRP A 99 -0.07 -5.56 5.58
C TRP A 99 -1.29 -4.67 5.65
N SER A 100 -2.29 -5.12 6.42
CA SER A 100 -3.48 -4.34 6.71
C SER A 100 -4.12 -4.84 8.01
N PRO A 101 -3.53 -4.49 9.17
CA PRO A 101 -3.93 -5.03 10.47
C PRO A 101 -5.34 -4.60 10.91
N VAL A 102 -5.93 -3.59 10.25
CA VAL A 102 -7.29 -3.09 10.54
C VAL A 102 -8.36 -3.61 9.58
N SER A 103 -7.97 -4.33 8.53
CA SER A 103 -8.93 -4.91 7.60
C SER A 103 -9.68 -6.06 8.25
N LYS A 104 -10.97 -6.17 7.92
CA LYS A 104 -11.80 -7.29 8.37
C LYS A 104 -11.68 -8.48 7.45
N GLU A 105 -11.60 -8.20 6.15
CA GLU A 105 -11.44 -9.22 5.11
C GLU A 105 -10.60 -8.68 3.96
N ILE A 106 -9.79 -9.55 3.37
CA ILE A 106 -9.10 -9.30 2.12
C ILE A 106 -9.28 -10.49 1.19
N ASN A 107 -9.68 -10.20 -0.05
CA ASN A 107 -9.62 -11.16 -1.14
C ASN A 107 -8.51 -10.75 -2.10
N LEU A 108 -7.77 -11.73 -2.60
CA LEU A 108 -6.91 -11.59 -3.77
C LEU A 108 -7.73 -11.91 -5.01
N VAL A 109 -7.78 -10.99 -5.97
CA VAL A 109 -8.31 -11.28 -7.31
C VAL A 109 -7.12 -11.41 -8.25
N LEU A 110 -6.83 -12.64 -8.70
CA LEU A 110 -5.70 -12.98 -9.56
C LEU A 110 -6.24 -13.58 -10.86
N ASP A 111 -5.97 -12.94 -11.99
CA ASP A 111 -6.38 -13.39 -13.32
C ASP A 111 -7.90 -13.67 -13.40
N GLY A 112 -8.69 -12.76 -12.82
CA GLY A 112 -10.15 -12.84 -12.73
C GLY A 112 -10.68 -13.85 -11.70
N LYS A 113 -9.82 -14.56 -10.96
CA LYS A 113 -10.22 -15.53 -9.93
C LYS A 113 -10.00 -14.97 -8.53
N THR A 114 -11.00 -15.10 -7.68
CA THR A 114 -10.98 -14.62 -6.29
C THR A 114 -10.50 -15.71 -5.34
N TYR A 115 -9.57 -15.36 -4.46
CA TYR A 115 -9.03 -16.19 -3.39
C TYR A 115 -9.14 -15.42 -2.07
N LYS A 116 -9.85 -15.99 -1.09
CA LYS A 116 -9.86 -15.42 0.27
C LYS A 116 -8.46 -15.50 0.87
N MET A 117 -7.96 -14.39 1.39
CA MET A 117 -6.68 -14.38 2.09
C MET A 117 -6.85 -14.84 3.53
N ASN A 118 -5.85 -15.56 4.03
CA ASN A 118 -5.78 -15.95 5.44
C ASN A 118 -5.11 -14.82 6.21
N ASN A 119 -5.49 -14.66 7.47
CA ASN A 119 -4.90 -13.69 8.37
C ASN A 119 -4.23 -14.43 9.51
N ASP A 120 -2.92 -14.34 9.60
CA ASP A 120 -2.09 -15.02 10.61
C ASP A 120 -1.79 -14.13 11.83
N LYS A 121 -2.62 -13.10 12.05
CA LYS A 121 -2.56 -12.04 13.07
C LYS A 121 -1.63 -10.88 12.76
N GLN A 122 -0.60 -11.06 11.92
CA GLN A 122 0.32 -9.97 11.56
C GLN A 122 0.22 -9.57 10.09
N ILE A 123 -0.11 -10.53 9.22
CA ILE A 123 -0.15 -10.32 7.79
C ILE A 123 -1.31 -11.07 7.14
N TRP A 124 -1.85 -10.49 6.06
CA TRP A 124 -2.73 -11.22 5.16
C TRP A 124 -1.90 -11.98 4.15
N HIS A 125 -2.12 -13.29 4.06
CA HIS A 125 -1.37 -14.19 3.19
C HIS A 125 -2.27 -15.07 2.33
N SER A 126 -1.87 -15.28 1.08
CA SER A 126 -2.41 -16.33 0.23
C SER A 126 -1.32 -16.92 -0.66
N ARG A 127 -1.28 -18.25 -0.76
CA ARG A 127 -0.47 -18.97 -1.74
C ARG A 127 -1.37 -19.51 -2.84
N VAL A 128 -1.10 -19.10 -4.08
CA VAL A 128 -1.79 -19.63 -5.25
C VAL A 128 -0.83 -20.52 -6.04
N LYS A 129 -1.24 -21.76 -6.33
CA LYS A 129 -0.44 -22.72 -7.11
C LYS A 129 -0.50 -22.41 -8.61
N GLY A 130 0.65 -22.55 -9.26
CA GLY A 130 0.83 -22.35 -10.70
C GLY A 130 1.88 -21.30 -11.05
N ASP A 131 2.25 -21.25 -12.33
CA ASP A 131 3.06 -20.17 -12.89
C ASP A 131 2.17 -18.95 -13.13
N HIS A 132 2.35 -17.91 -12.33
CA HIS A 132 1.54 -16.70 -12.42
C HIS A 132 2.26 -15.52 -13.07
N HIS A 133 3.38 -15.75 -13.76
CA HIS A 133 4.09 -14.66 -14.42
C HIS A 133 3.19 -13.92 -15.43
N PHE A 134 3.21 -12.58 -15.38
CA PHE A 134 2.37 -11.65 -16.15
C PHE A 134 0.86 -11.74 -15.90
N LYS A 135 0.42 -12.46 -14.87
CA LYS A 135 -0.98 -12.40 -14.46
C LYS A 135 -1.26 -11.12 -13.69
N SER A 136 -2.37 -10.49 -14.02
CA SER A 136 -2.86 -9.31 -13.32
C SER A 136 -3.47 -9.72 -11.97
N TYR A 137 -3.33 -8.84 -10.99
CA TYR A 137 -3.99 -8.99 -9.71
C TYR A 137 -4.31 -7.65 -9.05
N HIS A 138 -5.23 -7.69 -8.10
CA HIS A 138 -5.53 -6.63 -7.16
C HIS A 138 -6.10 -7.24 -5.87
N TYR A 139 -6.26 -6.42 -4.85
CA TYR A 139 -6.92 -6.81 -3.62
C TYR A 139 -8.29 -6.18 -3.53
N GLU A 140 -9.25 -6.92 -2.99
CA GLU A 140 -10.52 -6.40 -2.51
C GLU A 140 -10.42 -6.35 -0.98
N VAL A 141 -10.41 -5.15 -0.41
CA VAL A 141 -10.21 -4.92 1.01
C VAL A 141 -11.49 -4.41 1.65
N ARG A 142 -11.92 -5.04 2.75
CA ARG A 142 -13.07 -4.60 3.54
C ARG A 142 -12.61 -4.03 4.87
N ASN A 143 -12.67 -2.70 4.97
CA ASN A 143 -12.41 -1.95 6.21
C ASN A 143 -13.69 -1.50 6.91
N LEU A 144 -14.83 -1.46 6.22
CA LEU A 144 -16.15 -1.14 6.77
C LEU A 144 -17.17 -2.13 6.20
N THR A 145 -18.23 -1.62 5.56
CA THR A 145 -19.36 -2.41 5.09
C THR A 145 -19.13 -3.00 3.70
N TYR A 146 -18.32 -2.36 2.86
CA TYR A 146 -18.09 -2.76 1.47
C TYR A 146 -16.62 -3.04 1.19
N PHE A 147 -16.38 -3.81 0.13
CA PHE A 147 -15.05 -4.07 -0.41
C PHE A 147 -14.63 -2.93 -1.33
N GLU A 148 -13.37 -2.53 -1.21
CA GLU A 148 -12.71 -1.57 -2.10
C GLU A 148 -11.60 -2.27 -2.87
N LYS A 149 -11.50 -1.97 -4.17
CA LYS A 149 -10.38 -2.43 -4.99
C LYS A 149 -9.14 -1.60 -4.67
N VAL A 150 -8.05 -2.28 -4.33
CA VAL A 150 -6.76 -1.66 -3.99
C VAL A 150 -5.65 -2.34 -4.78
N LEU A 151 -4.72 -1.54 -5.31
CA LEU A 151 -3.52 -2.05 -5.97
C LEU A 151 -2.43 -2.33 -4.93
N ASP A 152 -1.57 -3.30 -5.25
CA ASP A 152 -0.49 -3.68 -4.37
C ASP A 152 0.58 -2.57 -4.32
N PRO A 153 0.84 -1.94 -3.16
CA PRO A 153 1.89 -0.91 -3.05
C PRO A 153 3.30 -1.47 -3.27
N TYR A 154 3.47 -2.80 -3.18
CA TYR A 154 4.73 -3.50 -3.44
C TYR A 154 4.78 -4.13 -4.84
N ALA A 155 3.79 -3.88 -5.70
CA ALA A 155 3.76 -4.36 -7.08
C ALA A 155 5.06 -4.00 -7.81
N LYS A 156 5.62 -4.98 -8.52
CA LYS A 156 6.83 -4.77 -9.35
C LYS A 156 6.52 -4.28 -10.76
N ALA A 157 5.27 -4.42 -11.18
CA ALA A 157 4.73 -3.85 -12.40
C ALA A 157 3.23 -3.58 -12.21
N GLY A 158 2.71 -2.59 -12.91
CA GLY A 158 1.32 -2.18 -12.78
C GLY A 158 0.86 -1.30 -13.93
N THR A 159 -0.46 -1.17 -14.01
CA THR A 159 -1.19 -0.15 -14.77
C THR A 159 -2.01 0.68 -13.78
N ASN A 160 -2.81 1.62 -14.26
CA ASN A 160 -3.75 2.36 -13.42
C ASN A 160 -4.79 1.45 -12.73
N ASP A 161 -5.04 0.26 -13.29
CA ASP A 161 -6.15 -0.59 -12.86
C ASP A 161 -5.70 -1.96 -12.32
N SER A 162 -4.42 -2.32 -12.40
CA SER A 162 -3.96 -3.66 -12.01
C SER A 162 -2.47 -3.71 -11.69
N SER A 163 -2.14 -4.50 -10.67
CA SER A 163 -0.77 -4.96 -10.40
C SER A 163 -0.48 -6.23 -11.21
N PHE A 164 0.78 -6.54 -11.47
CA PHE A 164 1.18 -7.74 -12.22
C PHE A 164 2.24 -8.54 -11.47
N VAL A 165 2.11 -9.86 -11.50
CA VAL A 165 3.11 -10.77 -10.94
C VAL A 165 4.30 -10.88 -11.91
N ILE A 166 5.49 -10.55 -11.44
CA ILE A 166 6.70 -10.52 -12.27
C ILE A 166 7.71 -11.58 -11.82
N ASN A 167 8.18 -12.38 -12.76
CA ASN A 167 9.33 -13.24 -12.57
C ASN A 167 10.61 -12.41 -12.79
N LEU A 168 11.25 -12.00 -11.70
CA LEU A 168 12.46 -11.17 -11.76
C LEU A 168 13.62 -11.84 -12.51
N ARG A 169 13.65 -13.18 -12.62
CA ARG A 169 14.70 -13.90 -13.36
C ARG A 169 14.60 -13.74 -14.88
N LYS A 170 13.46 -13.26 -15.39
CA LYS A 170 13.25 -12.97 -16.82
C LYS A 170 13.63 -11.53 -17.19
N LEU A 171 14.00 -10.70 -16.22
CA LEU A 171 14.46 -9.34 -16.48
C LEU A 171 15.89 -9.36 -17.01
N SER A 172 16.22 -8.37 -17.84
CA SER A 172 17.58 -8.14 -18.33
C SER A 172 18.54 -7.95 -17.16
N LYS A 173 19.70 -8.63 -17.21
CA LYS A 173 20.75 -8.46 -16.21
C LYS A 173 21.39 -7.08 -16.39
N VAL A 174 21.54 -6.36 -15.28
CA VAL A 174 22.31 -5.11 -15.25
C VAL A 174 23.79 -5.45 -15.07
N THR A 175 24.63 -4.98 -15.98
CA THR A 175 26.09 -5.05 -15.82
C THR A 175 26.53 -3.91 -14.89
N PRO A 176 27.22 -4.20 -13.77
CA PRO A 176 27.72 -3.14 -12.91
C PRO A 176 28.68 -2.20 -13.65
N SER A 177 28.62 -0.91 -13.32
CA SER A 177 29.57 0.07 -13.84
C SER A 177 31.00 -0.28 -13.39
N PRO A 178 32.02 -0.13 -14.25
CA PRO A 178 33.42 -0.31 -13.84
C PRO A 178 33.94 0.83 -12.94
N ILE A 179 33.16 1.92 -12.79
CA ILE A 179 33.53 3.05 -11.95
C ILE A 179 33.46 2.64 -10.48
N ASN A 180 34.59 2.75 -9.77
CA ASN A 180 34.69 2.47 -8.35
C ASN A 180 35.41 3.61 -7.62
N THR A 181 34.64 4.49 -6.95
CA THR A 181 35.19 5.52 -6.07
C THR A 181 34.21 5.79 -4.92
N SER A 182 34.72 5.86 -3.70
CA SER A 182 33.95 6.27 -2.52
C SER A 182 33.93 7.80 -2.33
N ASP A 183 34.77 8.52 -3.07
CA ASP A 183 34.88 9.98 -3.00
C ASP A 183 33.76 10.65 -3.80
N LYS A 184 32.77 11.20 -3.07
CA LYS A 184 31.62 11.90 -3.64
C LYS A 184 32.01 13.18 -4.39
N THR A 185 33.16 13.79 -4.07
CA THR A 185 33.61 15.04 -4.72
C THR A 185 34.05 14.86 -6.16
N LYS A 186 34.30 13.61 -6.58
CA LYS A 186 34.65 13.24 -7.95
C LYS A 186 33.44 13.02 -8.86
N SER A 187 32.23 13.11 -8.34
CA SER A 187 30.99 12.90 -9.11
C SER A 187 30.53 14.20 -9.75
N ILE A 188 30.25 14.18 -11.05
CA ILE A 188 29.52 15.24 -11.74
C ILE A 188 28.13 14.70 -12.06
N ILE A 189 27.09 15.35 -11.53
CA ILE A 189 25.71 14.88 -11.67
C ILE A 189 25.06 15.60 -12.86
N TYR A 190 24.57 14.82 -13.82
CA TYR A 190 23.75 15.31 -14.92
C TYR A 190 22.29 14.93 -14.65
N GLU A 191 21.50 15.90 -14.23
CA GLU A 191 20.06 15.74 -14.06
C GLU A 191 19.36 15.87 -15.42
N GLY A 192 18.46 14.94 -15.73
CA GLY A 192 17.55 15.15 -16.84
C GLY A 192 16.38 14.17 -16.87
N HIS A 193 15.42 14.52 -17.73
CA HIS A 193 14.13 13.87 -17.81
C HIS A 193 14.03 13.06 -19.12
N ILE A 194 13.62 11.79 -19.03
CA ILE A 194 13.58 10.85 -20.18
C ILE A 194 12.79 11.43 -21.36
N ARG A 195 11.66 12.09 -21.07
CA ARG A 195 10.85 12.76 -22.08
C ARG A 195 11.63 13.86 -22.77
N ASP A 196 12.18 14.78 -21.99
CA ASP A 196 12.73 16.04 -22.47
C ASP A 196 14.01 15.80 -23.28
N MET A 197 14.80 14.81 -22.85
CA MET A 197 16.04 14.39 -23.53
C MET A 197 15.82 13.91 -24.97
N THR A 198 14.62 13.47 -25.34
CA THR A 198 14.38 12.80 -26.63
C THR A 198 13.19 13.35 -27.42
N ILE A 199 12.30 14.14 -26.81
CA ILE A 199 11.05 14.59 -27.46
C ILE A 199 11.27 15.45 -28.71
N ASN A 200 12.38 16.20 -28.73
CA ASN A 200 12.75 17.07 -29.85
C ASN A 200 13.83 16.46 -30.76
N LEU A 201 14.27 15.23 -30.48
CA LEU A 201 15.25 14.53 -31.29
C LEU A 201 14.55 13.73 -32.41
N ASP A 202 15.33 13.36 -33.41
CA ASP A 202 14.96 12.52 -34.53
C ASP A 202 15.16 11.03 -34.23
N VAL A 203 14.70 10.60 -33.06
CA VAL A 203 14.65 9.19 -32.62
C VAL A 203 13.23 8.62 -32.79
N GLU A 204 13.10 7.30 -32.88
CA GLU A 204 11.82 6.61 -33.07
C GLU A 204 10.99 6.66 -31.77
N ASN A 205 11.60 6.28 -30.66
CA ASN A 205 10.92 6.11 -29.37
C ASN A 205 11.04 7.37 -28.50
N LYS A 206 10.50 8.48 -29.01
CA LYS A 206 10.53 9.78 -28.32
C LYS A 206 9.86 9.72 -26.95
N GLY A 207 10.60 10.15 -25.95
CA GLY A 207 10.22 10.21 -24.55
C GLY A 207 10.07 8.87 -23.83
N LEU A 208 10.61 7.81 -24.40
CA LEU A 208 10.67 6.48 -23.80
C LEU A 208 12.12 6.12 -23.44
N PHE A 209 12.30 5.13 -22.55
CA PHE A 209 13.63 4.68 -22.13
C PHE A 209 14.52 4.25 -23.31
N VAL A 210 13.95 3.56 -24.30
CA VAL A 210 14.70 3.06 -25.46
C VAL A 210 15.19 4.20 -26.36
N GLY A 211 14.44 5.32 -26.44
CA GLY A 211 14.83 6.50 -27.21
C GLY A 211 16.16 7.11 -26.75
N LEU A 212 16.60 6.88 -25.50
CA LEU A 212 17.91 7.33 -25.02
C LEU A 212 19.08 6.56 -25.65
N THR A 213 18.81 5.37 -26.19
CA THR A 213 19.81 4.48 -26.81
C THR A 213 19.81 4.57 -28.34
N GLU A 214 18.83 5.25 -28.92
CA GLU A 214 18.66 5.37 -30.36
C GLU A 214 19.55 6.45 -30.94
N HIS A 215 19.98 6.25 -32.19
CA HIS A 215 20.78 7.22 -32.91
C HIS A 215 19.90 8.42 -33.33
N SER A 216 20.38 9.62 -33.03
CA SER A 216 19.84 10.89 -33.50
C SER A 216 20.87 11.55 -34.44
N ASN A 217 20.43 11.98 -35.63
CA ASN A 217 21.29 12.74 -36.53
C ASN A 217 21.63 14.11 -35.93
N THR A 218 20.72 14.68 -35.13
CA THR A 218 20.95 15.95 -34.41
C THR A 218 22.13 15.86 -33.44
N LEU A 219 22.32 14.70 -32.78
CA LEU A 219 23.40 14.49 -31.81
C LEU A 219 24.62 13.75 -32.40
N GLU A 220 24.53 13.29 -33.64
CA GLU A 220 25.48 12.37 -34.25
C GLU A 220 25.79 11.17 -33.32
N GLY A 221 24.72 10.56 -32.79
CA GLY A 221 24.78 9.53 -31.75
C GLY A 221 23.51 9.46 -30.91
N SER A 222 23.54 8.64 -29.88
CA SER A 222 22.47 8.57 -28.86
C SER A 222 22.64 9.61 -27.76
N VAL A 223 21.59 9.84 -26.97
CA VAL A 223 21.66 10.71 -25.79
C VAL A 223 22.73 10.22 -24.82
N ILE A 224 22.84 8.90 -24.62
CA ILE A 224 23.85 8.31 -23.72
C ILE A 224 25.28 8.58 -24.24
N GLU A 225 25.50 8.45 -25.55
CA GLU A 225 26.80 8.76 -26.15
C GLU A 225 27.13 10.24 -26.08
N TYR A 226 26.15 11.11 -26.27
CA TYR A 226 26.31 12.56 -26.10
C TYR A 226 26.72 12.93 -24.68
N ILE A 227 26.03 12.38 -23.66
CA ILE A 227 26.35 12.60 -22.23
C ILE A 227 27.79 12.16 -21.93
N LYS A 228 28.21 11.01 -22.47
CA LYS A 228 29.59 10.54 -22.37
C LYS A 228 30.59 11.49 -23.04
N LYS A 229 30.26 12.04 -24.23
CA LYS A 229 31.12 12.99 -24.96
C LYS A 229 31.35 14.29 -24.19
N ILE A 230 30.36 14.76 -23.43
CA ILE A 230 30.49 15.99 -22.61
C ILE A 230 31.20 15.76 -21.26
N GLY A 231 31.68 14.53 -21.00
CA GLY A 231 32.54 14.22 -19.86
C GLY A 231 31.82 13.87 -18.56
N ILE A 232 30.53 13.50 -18.67
CA ILE A 232 29.75 12.91 -17.57
C ILE A 232 29.86 11.38 -17.67
#